data_AF-A0A523Q6J0-F1
#
_entry.id   AF-A0A523Q6J0-F1
#
_cell.length_a   1.000
_cell.length_b   1.000
_cell.length_c   1.000
_cell.angle_alpha   90.00
_cell.angle_beta   90.00
_cell.angle_gamma   90.00
#
_symmetry.space_group_name_H-M   'P 1'
#
loop_
_entity.id
_entity.type
_entity.pdbx_description
1 polymer ?
#
loop_
_entity_poly.entity_id
_entity_poly.type
_entity_poly.pdbx_seq_one_letter_code
_entity_poly.pdbx_strand_id
1 'polypeptide(L)'
;MKTHYIASAVLAALCLGSMSATAAIKSGKFRTESNLPAVRTGTPLVLSATAQLNAAADELTGANLLSNPDAWGGGIVHMDLDKATNILTLKAQDSWDFQTFHAQVLSMKFTEANESVCGISYLDGAITTPDIAPTVTFADTGVAVSYAVQDVPGFAYFNFVAGGTARFQIQTCVPTAAQQAPAAGRNR
;
A
#
# COMPACT_ATOMS: atom_id res chain seq x y z
N MET A 1 43.28 60.03 2.65
CA MET A 1 42.16 59.34 1.99
C MET A 1 41.66 58.25 2.92
N LYS A 2 40.36 58.30 3.27
CA LYS A 2 39.66 57.33 4.11
C LYS A 2 39.16 56.19 3.23
N THR A 3 39.35 54.95 3.67
CA THR A 3 38.62 53.81 3.11
C THR A 3 38.16 52.94 4.28
N HIS A 4 36.88 53.06 4.62
CA HIS A 4 36.20 52.17 5.57
C HIS A 4 35.62 51.00 4.78
N TYR A 5 36.02 49.77 5.12
CA TYR A 5 35.32 48.57 4.66
C TYR A 5 34.40 48.12 5.80
N ILE A 6 33.10 48.29 5.61
CA ILE A 6 32.08 47.70 6.48
C ILE A 6 31.92 46.25 6.01
N ALA A 7 32.41 45.30 6.81
CA ALA A 7 32.16 43.88 6.58
C ALA A 7 30.72 43.57 7.04
N SER A 8 29.82 43.39 6.08
CA SER A 8 28.48 42.85 6.28
C SER A 8 28.57 41.41 6.79
N ALA A 9 28.23 41.17 8.05
CA ALA A 9 28.01 39.83 8.57
C ALA A 9 26.66 39.30 8.05
N VAL A 10 26.72 38.35 7.13
CA VAL A 10 25.57 37.61 6.61
C VAL A 10 25.00 36.74 7.74
N LEU A 11 23.77 37.06 8.15
CA LEU A 11 22.98 36.28 9.11
C LEU A 11 22.51 34.99 8.41
N ALA A 12 23.15 33.87 8.70
CA ALA A 12 22.70 32.56 8.23
C ALA A 12 21.46 32.14 9.03
N ALA A 13 20.27 32.34 8.46
CA ALA A 13 19.03 31.74 8.95
C ALA A 13 19.08 30.23 8.72
N LEU A 14 19.40 29.48 9.77
CA LEU A 14 19.33 28.02 9.78
C LEU A 14 17.85 27.63 9.76
N CYS A 15 17.29 27.41 8.56
CA CYS A 15 15.98 26.80 8.40
C CYS A 15 16.05 25.34 8.88
N LEU A 16 15.81 25.15 10.17
CA LEU A 16 15.44 23.85 10.73
C LEU A 16 14.07 23.48 10.15
N GLY A 17 14.07 22.90 8.95
CA GLY A 17 12.89 22.27 8.39
C GLY A 17 12.42 21.21 9.38
N SER A 18 11.21 21.37 9.89
CA SER A 18 10.53 20.38 10.72
C SER A 18 10.45 19.08 9.92
N MET A 19 11.38 18.15 10.16
CA MET A 19 11.20 16.79 9.69
C MET A 19 10.04 16.20 10.48
N SER A 20 8.85 16.23 9.90
CA SER A 20 7.73 15.43 10.39
C SER A 20 8.16 13.97 10.30
N ALA A 21 8.64 13.42 11.41
CA ALA A 21 8.86 12.00 11.53
C ALA A 21 7.49 11.33 11.42
N THR A 22 7.19 10.76 10.26
CA THR A 22 6.10 9.79 10.11
C THR A 22 6.52 8.55 10.89
N ALA A 23 5.75 8.05 11.85
CA ALA A 23 6.21 6.83 12.51
C ALA A 23 6.26 5.69 11.50
N ALA A 24 7.27 4.85 11.71
CA ALA A 24 7.47 3.70 10.88
C ALA A 24 6.46 2.61 11.27
N ILE A 25 5.84 2.02 10.25
CA ILE A 25 5.17 0.74 10.41
C ILE A 25 6.28 -0.29 10.72
N LYS A 26 6.07 -1.14 11.72
CA LYS A 26 7.05 -2.14 12.18
C LYS A 26 6.74 -3.53 11.62
N SER A 27 5.46 -3.88 11.54
CA SER A 27 5.03 -5.21 11.12
C SER A 27 3.57 -5.24 10.76
N GLY A 28 3.14 -6.27 10.03
CA GLY A 28 1.75 -6.51 9.70
C GLY A 28 1.49 -7.95 9.23
N LYS A 29 0.22 -8.24 8.97
CA LYS A 29 -0.23 -9.45 8.29
C LYS A 29 -0.54 -9.09 6.84
N PHE A 30 0.22 -9.64 5.92
CA PHE A 30 0.13 -9.39 4.49
C PHE A 30 -0.69 -10.48 3.83
N ARG A 31 -1.53 -10.09 2.88
CA ARG A 31 -2.39 -11.02 2.17
C ARG A 31 -2.76 -10.52 0.79
N THR A 32 -2.73 -11.42 -0.17
CA THR A 32 -3.31 -11.19 -1.49
C THR A 32 -4.34 -12.27 -1.82
N GLU A 33 -5.36 -11.88 -2.59
CA GLU A 33 -6.31 -12.76 -3.25
C GLU A 33 -6.37 -12.39 -4.73
N SER A 34 -6.09 -13.35 -5.59
CA SER A 34 -6.18 -13.20 -7.05
C SER A 34 -7.27 -14.11 -7.58
N ASN A 35 -8.17 -13.60 -8.41
CA ASN A 35 -9.01 -14.43 -9.27
C ASN A 35 -8.62 -14.19 -10.73
N LEU A 36 -8.19 -15.24 -11.42
CA LEU A 36 -7.79 -15.21 -12.82
C LEU A 36 -9.01 -15.48 -13.72
N PRO A 37 -9.02 -15.03 -14.99
CA PRO A 37 -10.07 -15.37 -15.94
C PRO A 37 -10.19 -16.89 -16.15
N ALA A 38 -11.40 -17.33 -16.54
CA ALA A 38 -11.72 -18.74 -16.77
C ALA A 38 -11.54 -19.65 -15.53
N VAL A 39 -12.12 -19.22 -14.40
CA VAL A 39 -12.15 -19.98 -13.14
C VAL A 39 -12.86 -21.33 -13.29
N ARG A 40 -12.30 -22.38 -12.68
CA ARG A 40 -12.94 -23.70 -12.62
C ARG A 40 -13.75 -23.86 -11.34
N THR A 41 -13.26 -23.34 -10.22
CA THR A 41 -13.93 -23.37 -8.91
C THR A 41 -14.42 -22.01 -8.42
N GLY A 42 -13.90 -20.90 -8.98
CA GLY A 42 -14.24 -19.53 -8.55
C GLY A 42 -13.59 -19.09 -7.24
N THR A 43 -12.73 -19.93 -6.65
CA THR A 43 -12.02 -19.61 -5.39
C THR A 43 -10.68 -18.96 -5.71
N PRO A 44 -10.26 -17.90 -4.99
CA PRO A 44 -9.02 -17.19 -5.31
C PRO A 44 -7.76 -18.00 -4.97
N LEU A 45 -6.67 -17.65 -5.65
CA LEU A 45 -5.31 -17.91 -5.21
C LEU A 45 -4.99 -16.96 -4.07
N VAL A 46 -4.47 -17.49 -2.98
CA VAL A 46 -4.24 -16.72 -1.75
C VAL A 46 -2.79 -16.86 -1.33
N LEU A 47 -2.11 -15.73 -1.17
CA LEU A 47 -0.82 -15.64 -0.47
C LEU A 47 -1.05 -15.01 0.89
N SER A 48 -0.41 -15.50 1.95
CA SER A 48 -0.48 -14.86 3.26
C SER A 48 0.77 -15.05 4.11
N ALA A 49 1.20 -13.97 4.77
CA ALA A 49 2.34 -13.97 5.68
C ALA A 49 2.12 -13.00 6.85
N THR A 50 2.78 -13.26 7.97
CA THR A 50 3.01 -12.26 9.01
C THR A 50 4.48 -11.87 8.95
N ALA A 51 4.78 -10.60 8.78
CA ALA A 51 6.15 -10.13 8.54
C ALA A 51 6.49 -8.93 9.42
N GLN A 52 7.75 -8.90 9.89
CA GLN A 52 8.40 -7.67 10.34
C GLN A 52 8.93 -6.95 9.11
N LEU A 53 8.79 -5.62 9.06
CA LEU A 53 9.25 -4.87 7.90
C LEU A 53 10.77 -4.88 7.82
N ASN A 54 11.30 -5.29 6.67
CA ASN A 54 12.73 -5.32 6.41
C ASN A 54 13.01 -4.63 5.08
N ALA A 55 13.89 -3.63 5.09
CA ALA A 55 14.19 -2.81 3.92
C ALA A 55 14.84 -3.56 2.74
N ALA A 56 15.10 -4.86 2.87
CA ALA A 56 15.83 -5.67 1.88
C ALA A 56 15.00 -6.81 1.25
N ALA A 57 13.72 -7.00 1.62
CA ALA A 57 12.93 -8.11 1.10
C ALA A 57 11.43 -7.81 1.11
N ASP A 58 10.72 -8.34 0.11
CA ASP A 58 9.26 -8.33 0.05
C ASP A 58 8.68 -9.08 1.27
N GLU A 59 7.73 -8.48 1.98
CA GLU A 59 7.04 -9.11 3.11
C GLU A 59 6.10 -10.26 2.71
N LEU A 60 5.66 -10.27 1.46
CA LEU A 60 4.82 -11.34 0.90
C LEU A 60 5.31 -11.73 -0.48
N THR A 61 5.64 -13.01 -0.65
CA THR A 61 6.13 -13.58 -1.92
C THR A 61 5.34 -14.83 -2.32
N GLY A 62 5.62 -15.38 -3.51
CA GLY A 62 5.07 -16.68 -3.93
C GLY A 62 5.41 -17.84 -2.98
N ALA A 63 6.46 -17.74 -2.16
CA ALA A 63 6.79 -18.74 -1.15
C ALA A 63 5.76 -18.79 0.01
N ASN A 64 4.90 -17.77 0.12
CA ASN A 64 3.86 -17.64 1.13
C ASN A 64 2.48 -18.12 0.63
N LEU A 65 2.46 -19.03 -0.34
CA LEU A 65 1.24 -19.60 -0.88
C LEU A 65 0.43 -20.31 0.20
N LEU A 66 -0.80 -19.84 0.41
CA LEU A 66 -1.76 -20.44 1.34
C LEU A 66 -2.78 -21.34 0.62
N SER A 67 -3.25 -20.93 -0.56
CA SER A 67 -4.25 -21.67 -1.34
C SER A 67 -4.12 -21.39 -2.84
N ASN A 68 -4.27 -22.43 -3.68
CA ASN A 68 -4.38 -22.32 -5.14
C ASN A 68 -5.30 -23.43 -5.68
N PRO A 69 -6.63 -23.31 -5.50
CA PRO A 69 -7.57 -24.41 -5.77
C PRO A 69 -7.66 -24.80 -7.24
N ASP A 70 -7.48 -23.83 -8.15
CA ASP A 70 -7.50 -24.05 -9.60
C ASP A 70 -6.10 -24.37 -10.17
N ALA A 71 -5.08 -24.52 -9.31
CA ALA A 71 -3.70 -24.87 -9.66
C ALA A 71 -3.08 -23.97 -10.74
N TRP A 72 -3.34 -22.66 -10.68
CA TRP A 72 -2.76 -21.71 -11.62
C TRP A 72 -1.25 -21.67 -11.52
N GLY A 73 -0.58 -21.50 -12.66
CA GLY A 73 0.88 -21.39 -12.77
C GLY A 73 1.41 -19.95 -12.64
N GLY A 74 0.55 -18.98 -12.35
CA GLY A 74 0.86 -17.56 -12.26
C GLY A 74 -0.21 -16.79 -11.48
N GLY A 75 -0.28 -15.48 -11.69
CA GLY A 75 -1.16 -14.59 -10.92
C GLY A 75 -0.60 -14.21 -9.55
N ILE A 76 0.71 -14.34 -9.38
CA ILE A 76 1.44 -14.04 -8.15
C ILE A 76 1.78 -12.55 -8.13
N VAL A 77 1.40 -11.88 -7.05
CA VAL A 77 1.76 -10.49 -6.78
C VAL A 77 2.42 -10.41 -5.42
N HIS A 78 3.67 -9.96 -5.38
CA HIS A 78 4.40 -9.72 -4.15
C HIS A 78 3.97 -8.40 -3.50
N MET A 79 4.13 -8.31 -2.18
CA MET A 79 3.93 -7.07 -1.42
C MET A 79 5.22 -6.69 -0.70
N ASP A 80 5.61 -5.43 -0.84
CA ASP A 80 6.77 -4.81 -0.20
C ASP A 80 6.33 -3.49 0.44
N LEU A 81 6.49 -3.35 1.75
CA LEU A 81 6.16 -2.14 2.50
C LEU A 81 7.45 -1.52 3.06
N ASP A 82 7.88 -0.44 2.43
CA ASP A 82 9.06 0.28 2.88
C ASP A 82 8.77 1.03 4.18
N LYS A 83 9.42 0.59 5.26
CA LYS A 83 9.30 1.18 6.61
C LYS A 83 9.77 2.65 6.72
N ALA A 84 10.61 3.13 5.80
CA ALA A 84 11.15 4.48 5.83
C ALA A 84 10.22 5.48 5.13
N THR A 85 9.53 5.04 4.08
CA THR A 85 8.65 5.88 3.27
C THR A 85 7.17 5.60 3.49
N ASN A 86 6.82 4.50 4.17
CA ASN A 86 5.47 3.96 4.28
C ASN A 86 4.79 3.74 2.91
N ILE A 87 5.59 3.44 1.88
CA ILE A 87 5.09 3.11 0.54
C ILE A 87 4.89 1.60 0.43
N LEU A 88 3.64 1.20 0.19
CA LEU A 88 3.29 -0.17 -0.18
C LEU A 88 3.45 -0.32 -1.71
N THR A 89 4.30 -1.26 -2.12
CA THR A 89 4.51 -1.64 -3.51
C THR A 89 3.94 -3.04 -3.76
N LEU A 90 3.04 -3.14 -4.71
CA LEU A 90 2.56 -4.41 -5.27
C LEU A 90 3.40 -4.72 -6.52
N LYS A 91 3.99 -5.91 -6.60
CA LYS A 91 4.89 -6.32 -7.70
C LYS A 91 4.38 -7.60 -8.36
N ALA A 92 3.74 -7.47 -9.51
CA ALA A 92 3.32 -8.65 -10.26
C ALA A 92 4.55 -9.43 -10.77
N GLN A 93 4.51 -10.76 -10.62
CA GLN A 93 5.62 -11.63 -11.02
C GLN A 93 5.48 -12.17 -12.45
N ASP A 94 4.35 -11.87 -13.08
CA ASP A 94 3.99 -12.30 -14.41
C ASP A 94 2.99 -11.30 -15.02
N SER A 95 2.60 -11.53 -16.28
CA SER A 95 1.62 -10.71 -17.00
C SER A 95 0.26 -11.41 -17.11
N TRP A 96 -0.11 -12.24 -16.13
CA TRP A 96 -1.39 -12.93 -16.16
C TRP A 96 -2.53 -11.94 -16.00
N ASP A 97 -3.63 -12.26 -16.65
CA ASP A 97 -4.86 -11.51 -16.53
C ASP A 97 -5.56 -11.85 -15.20
N PHE A 98 -6.25 -10.87 -14.65
CA PHE A 98 -7.01 -10.92 -13.41
C PHE A 98 -8.44 -10.44 -13.67
N GLN A 99 -9.41 -11.06 -13.01
CA GLN A 99 -10.78 -10.57 -12.94
C GLN A 99 -10.98 -9.72 -11.68
N THR A 100 -10.44 -10.20 -10.55
CA THR A 100 -10.34 -9.44 -9.30
C THR A 100 -8.96 -9.66 -8.68
N PHE A 101 -8.49 -8.64 -7.97
CA PHE A 101 -7.31 -8.71 -7.14
C PHE A 101 -7.52 -7.89 -5.88
N HIS A 102 -7.22 -8.48 -4.73
CA HIS A 102 -7.29 -7.82 -3.43
C HIS A 102 -5.95 -7.96 -2.72
N ALA A 103 -5.37 -6.85 -2.27
CA ALA A 103 -4.19 -6.83 -1.41
C ALA A 103 -4.53 -6.15 -0.08
N GLN A 104 -4.05 -6.72 1.03
CA GLN A 104 -4.34 -6.26 2.38
C GLN A 104 -3.10 -6.31 3.25
N VAL A 105 -2.95 -5.28 4.08
CA VAL A 105 -2.05 -5.32 5.23
C VAL A 105 -2.89 -5.08 6.47
N LEU A 106 -2.98 -6.08 7.34
CA LEU A 106 -3.82 -6.09 8.53
C LEU A 106 -2.99 -6.13 9.81
N SER A 107 -3.59 -5.75 10.94
CA SER A 107 -2.95 -5.84 12.26
C SER A 107 -1.59 -5.15 12.33
N MET A 108 -1.44 -4.01 11.64
CA MET A 108 -0.22 -3.22 11.65
C MET A 108 0.19 -2.85 13.07
N LYS A 109 1.50 -2.86 13.31
CA LYS A 109 2.12 -2.35 14.53
C LYS A 109 3.04 -1.22 14.14
N PHE A 110 3.05 -0.17 14.96
CA PHE A 110 3.82 1.05 14.72
C PHE A 110 4.96 1.17 15.72
N THR A 111 5.98 1.97 15.41
CA THR A 111 7.07 2.26 16.35
C THR A 111 6.62 3.15 17.49
N GLU A 112 5.75 4.13 17.20
CA GLU A 112 5.25 5.08 18.18
C GLU A 112 3.94 4.60 18.82
N ALA A 113 3.78 4.94 20.10
CA ALA A 113 2.55 4.64 20.83
C ALA A 113 1.39 5.49 20.30
N ASN A 114 0.21 4.88 20.20
CA ASN A 114 -1.02 5.51 19.69
C ASN A 114 -0.98 5.95 18.23
N GLU A 115 0.04 5.59 17.45
CA GLU A 115 0.00 5.78 16.00
C GLU A 115 -1.08 4.88 15.37
N SER A 116 -1.74 5.40 14.33
CA SER A 116 -2.67 4.64 13.49
C SER A 116 -2.53 5.03 12.02
N VAL A 117 -3.10 4.23 11.12
CA VAL A 117 -3.33 4.65 9.73
C VAL A 117 -4.43 5.70 9.72
N CYS A 118 -4.23 6.78 8.95
CA CYS A 118 -5.27 7.78 8.71
C CYS A 118 -5.43 8.17 7.24
N GLY A 119 -4.69 7.50 6.35
CA GLY A 119 -4.91 7.63 4.92
C GLY A 119 -4.16 6.57 4.13
N ILE A 120 -4.64 6.34 2.92
CA ILE A 120 -3.93 5.64 1.86
C ILE A 120 -4.23 6.34 0.54
N SER A 121 -3.21 6.59 -0.27
CA SER A 121 -3.38 7.18 -1.60
C SER A 121 -2.59 6.42 -2.64
N TYR A 122 -3.19 6.23 -3.81
CA TYR A 122 -2.47 5.74 -4.99
C TYR A 122 -1.42 6.75 -5.43
N LEU A 123 -0.21 6.28 -5.74
CA LEU A 123 0.86 7.12 -6.26
C LEU A 123 0.94 6.96 -7.78
N ASP A 124 1.29 5.75 -8.22
CA ASP A 124 1.40 5.37 -9.61
C ASP A 124 1.38 3.85 -9.76
N GLY A 125 1.33 3.41 -11.01
CA GLY A 125 1.35 2.00 -11.35
C GLY A 125 1.11 1.75 -12.83
N ALA A 126 1.49 0.56 -13.27
CA ALA A 126 1.35 0.13 -14.65
C ALA A 126 0.34 -1.02 -14.73
N ILE A 127 -0.93 -0.66 -14.96
CA ILE A 127 -2.05 -1.59 -15.13
C ILE A 127 -2.59 -1.45 -16.56
N THR A 128 -2.85 -2.58 -17.23
CA THR A 128 -3.39 -2.60 -18.59
C THR A 128 -4.91 -2.49 -18.61
N THR A 129 -5.44 -2.43 -19.84
CA THR A 129 -6.83 -2.22 -20.20
C THR A 129 -7.81 -3.27 -19.63
N PRO A 130 -8.99 -2.82 -19.16
CA PRO A 130 -9.37 -1.42 -19.05
C PRO A 130 -8.54 -0.72 -17.96
N ASP A 131 -8.24 0.56 -18.12
CA ASP A 131 -7.59 1.34 -17.07
C ASP A 131 -8.52 1.35 -15.84
N ILE A 132 -8.18 0.56 -14.84
CA ILE A 132 -8.98 0.39 -13.63
C ILE A 132 -8.26 1.08 -12.48
N ALA A 133 -8.91 2.10 -11.96
CA ALA A 133 -8.47 2.74 -10.74
C ALA A 133 -8.63 1.76 -9.55
N PRO A 134 -7.64 1.68 -8.64
CA PRO A 134 -7.79 0.90 -7.42
C PRO A 134 -8.86 1.51 -6.52
N THR A 135 -9.66 0.65 -5.90
CA THR A 135 -10.40 1.02 -4.69
C THR A 135 -9.46 0.85 -3.49
N VAL A 136 -9.26 1.92 -2.73
CA VAL A 136 -8.41 1.90 -1.53
C VAL A 136 -9.25 2.19 -0.28
N THR A 137 -9.03 1.42 0.77
CA THR A 137 -9.67 1.62 2.08
C THR A 137 -8.65 1.44 3.20
N PHE A 138 -8.94 2.01 4.36
CA PHE A 138 -8.09 1.89 5.54
C PHE A 138 -8.90 1.85 6.82
N ALA A 139 -8.27 1.32 7.86
CA ALA A 139 -8.68 1.35 9.25
C ALA A 139 -7.43 1.57 10.12
N ASP A 140 -7.58 1.85 11.41
CA ASP A 140 -6.48 2.25 12.30
C ASP A 140 -5.22 1.37 12.22
N THR A 141 -5.38 0.07 11.96
CA THR A 141 -4.29 -0.90 11.90
C THR A 141 -4.24 -1.67 10.58
N GLY A 142 -4.78 -1.12 9.50
CA GLY A 142 -4.69 -1.80 8.21
C GLY A 142 -5.14 -1.00 7.01
N VAL A 143 -4.75 -1.51 5.84
CA VAL A 143 -5.14 -0.97 4.54
C VAL A 143 -5.57 -2.11 3.62
N ALA A 144 -6.41 -1.79 2.66
CA ALA A 144 -6.77 -2.68 1.57
C ALA A 144 -6.75 -1.93 0.24
N VAL A 145 -6.27 -2.61 -0.79
CA VAL A 145 -6.26 -2.20 -2.19
C VAL A 145 -7.03 -3.26 -2.97
N SER A 146 -7.96 -2.85 -3.82
CA SER A 146 -8.76 -3.77 -4.62
C SER A 146 -8.88 -3.29 -6.06
N TYR A 147 -8.75 -4.23 -6.99
CA TYR A 147 -9.05 -4.07 -8.41
C TYR A 147 -10.11 -5.08 -8.79
N ALA A 148 -11.12 -4.64 -9.54
CA ALA A 148 -12.17 -5.52 -10.05
C ALA A 148 -12.67 -4.97 -11.38
N VAL A 149 -12.80 -5.85 -12.37
CA VAL A 149 -13.48 -5.50 -13.62
C VAL A 149 -14.97 -5.79 -13.44
N GLN A 150 -15.76 -4.76 -13.12
CA GLN A 150 -17.22 -4.85 -13.20
C GLN A 150 -17.67 -4.32 -14.57
N ASP A 151 -18.60 -5.04 -15.21
CA ASP A 151 -19.43 -4.53 -16.32
C ASP A 151 -18.74 -4.06 -17.62
N VAL A 152 -17.69 -4.76 -18.09
CA VAL A 152 -17.16 -4.53 -19.44
C VAL A 152 -17.50 -5.70 -20.38
N PRO A 153 -18.44 -5.54 -21.33
CA PRO A 153 -18.73 -6.56 -22.33
C PRO A 153 -17.51 -6.80 -23.25
N GLY A 154 -17.04 -8.04 -23.31
CA GLY A 154 -16.07 -8.52 -24.31
C GLY A 154 -14.66 -8.82 -23.81
N PHE A 155 -14.19 -8.21 -22.72
CA PHE A 155 -12.83 -8.39 -22.18
C PHE A 155 -12.76 -8.04 -20.68
N ALA A 156 -13.46 -8.80 -19.83
CA ALA A 156 -13.60 -8.48 -18.40
C ALA A 156 -12.38 -8.88 -17.55
N TYR A 157 -11.18 -8.47 -17.96
CA TYR A 157 -9.94 -8.75 -17.26
C TYR A 157 -8.96 -7.58 -17.38
N PHE A 158 -7.99 -7.55 -16.48
CA PHE A 158 -6.89 -6.58 -16.45
C PHE A 158 -5.59 -7.30 -16.10
N ASN A 159 -4.43 -6.71 -16.39
CA ASN A 159 -3.16 -7.22 -15.88
C ASN A 159 -2.22 -6.09 -15.45
N PHE A 160 -1.15 -6.44 -14.76
CA PHE A 160 -0.06 -5.50 -14.48
C PHE A 160 0.91 -5.54 -15.68
N VAL A 161 1.11 -4.40 -16.35
CA VAL A 161 1.88 -4.32 -17.61
C VAL A 161 3.29 -4.89 -17.39
N ALA A 162 3.62 -5.98 -18.08
CA ALA A 162 4.97 -6.60 -18.09
C ALA A 162 5.56 -6.91 -16.68
N GLY A 163 4.74 -7.39 -15.73
CA GLY A 163 5.20 -7.57 -14.34
C GLY A 163 5.28 -6.24 -13.58
N GLY A 164 4.41 -5.31 -13.95
CA GLY A 164 4.40 -3.94 -13.47
C GLY A 164 4.14 -3.83 -11.97
N THR A 165 4.49 -2.67 -11.43
CA THR A 165 4.25 -2.35 -10.03
C THR A 165 3.06 -1.41 -9.88
N ALA A 166 2.40 -1.45 -8.72
CA ALA A 166 1.50 -0.40 -8.26
C ALA A 166 1.94 0.07 -6.86
N ARG A 167 2.01 1.38 -6.66
CA ARG A 167 2.55 2.00 -5.44
C ARG A 167 1.51 2.85 -4.73
N PHE A 168 1.49 2.73 -3.41
CA PHE A 168 0.53 3.40 -2.55
C PHE A 168 1.24 4.02 -1.35
N GLN A 169 0.97 5.29 -1.08
CA GLN A 169 1.43 5.95 0.13
C GLN A 169 0.47 5.64 1.27
N ILE A 170 0.98 5.06 2.35
CA ILE A 170 0.25 4.94 3.61
C ILE A 170 0.59 6.15 4.46
N GLN A 171 -0.45 6.81 4.98
CA GLN A 171 -0.31 7.93 5.90
C GLN A 171 -0.61 7.45 7.31
N THR A 172 0.31 7.73 8.21
CA THR A 172 0.16 7.46 9.64
C THR A 172 0.04 8.77 10.39
N CYS A 173 -0.68 8.74 11.50
CA CYS A 173 -0.77 9.87 12.41
C CYS A 173 -1.09 9.38 13.82
N VAL A 174 -0.85 10.25 14.78
CA VAL A 174 -1.39 10.09 16.13
C VAL A 174 -2.80 10.67 16.12
N PRO A 175 -3.86 9.87 16.37
CA PRO A 175 -5.22 10.37 16.43
C PRO A 175 -5.31 11.49 17.46
N THR A 176 -5.85 12.63 17.04
CA THR A 176 -6.23 13.66 18.00
C THR A 176 -7.45 13.19 18.80
N ALA A 177 -7.65 13.70 20.02
CA ALA A 177 -8.82 13.37 20.84
C ALA A 177 -10.17 13.60 20.12
N ALA A 178 -10.20 14.45 19.08
CA ALA A 178 -11.38 14.68 18.24
C ALA A 178 -11.69 13.55 17.24
N GLN A 179 -10.69 12.75 16.83
CA GLN A 179 -10.88 11.56 15.97
C GLN A 179 -11.29 10.31 16.76
N GLN A 180 -11.12 10.30 18.08
CA GLN A 180 -11.45 9.17 18.95
C GLN A 180 -12.91 9.17 19.46
N ALA A 181 -13.69 10.19 19.15
CA ALA A 181 -15.10 10.19 19.53
C ALA A 181 -15.85 9.14 18.70
N PRO A 182 -16.56 8.17 19.31
CA PRO A 182 -17.44 7.29 18.56
C PRO A 182 -18.44 8.16 17.80
N ALA A 183 -18.69 7.84 16.52
CA ALA A 183 -19.74 8.48 15.73
C ALA A 183 -21.02 8.47 16.56
N ALA A 184 -21.39 9.63 17.11
CA ALA A 184 -22.51 9.74 18.02
C ALA A 184 -23.73 9.19 17.28
N GLY A 185 -24.25 8.07 17.79
CA GLY A 185 -25.38 7.36 17.21
C GLY A 185 -26.51 8.35 16.96
N ARG A 186 -26.93 8.47 15.70
CA ARG A 186 -28.24 9.02 15.38
C ARG A 186 -29.27 8.03 15.90
N ASN A 187 -29.68 8.20 17.16
CA ASN A 187 -30.90 7.60 17.66
C ASN A 187 -32.06 8.10 16.79
N ARG A 188 -32.69 7.18 16.09
CA ARG A 188 -34.09 7.29 15.68
C ARG A 188 -34.83 6.14 16.32
#